data_AF-A0A954LG88-F1
#
_entry.id   AF-A0A954LG88-F1
#
_cell.length_a   1.000
_cell.length_b   1.000
_cell.length_c   1.000
_cell.angle_alpha   90.00
_cell.angle_beta   90.00
_cell.angle_gamma   90.00
#
_symmetry.space_group_name_H-M   'P 1'
#
loop_
_entity.id
_entity.type
_entity.pdbx_description
1 polymer ?
#
loop_
_entity_poly.entity_id
_entity_poly.type
_entity_poly.pdbx_seq_one_letter_code
_entity_poly.pdbx_strand_id
1 'polypeptide(L)'
;MDPNQAYLDMFEAMKANDFETARELALALKNWFAKGGFYPYQFTPEAMHAYLASVLRRTAGHGPEPPFSLVCRHCDAGGEIETEEQAIGEGWSEIEPAFALPQANFCGLCPDCKTLED
;
A
#
# COMPACT_ATOMS: atom_id res chain seq x y z
N MET A 1 8.23 -10.55 16.15
CA MET A 1 9.14 -10.46 15.00
C MET A 1 10.54 -10.27 15.54
N ASP A 2 11.50 -11.09 15.13
CA ASP A 2 12.90 -10.87 15.48
C ASP A 2 13.52 -9.88 14.47
N PRO A 3 14.05 -8.72 14.90
CA PRO A 3 14.55 -7.69 13.98
C PRO A 3 15.85 -8.10 13.28
N ASN A 4 16.66 -8.99 13.86
CA ASN A 4 17.88 -9.47 13.22
C ASN A 4 17.53 -10.46 12.11
N GLN A 5 16.64 -11.41 12.39
CA GLN A 5 16.18 -12.37 11.39
C GLN A 5 15.47 -11.67 10.23
N ALA A 6 14.57 -10.73 10.52
CA ALA A 6 13.88 -9.98 9.48
C ALA A 6 14.83 -9.12 8.60
N TYR A 7 15.92 -8.61 9.18
CA TYR A 7 16.96 -7.94 8.40
C TYR A 7 17.70 -8.94 7.48
N LEU A 8 18.04 -10.12 7.99
CA LEU A 8 18.72 -11.17 7.20
C LEU A 8 17.81 -11.65 6.07
N ASP A 9 16.55 -11.97 6.36
CA ASP A 9 15.55 -12.40 5.38
C ASP A 9 15.36 -11.32 4.29
N MET A 10 15.30 -10.04 4.69
CA MET A 10 15.20 -8.92 3.74
C MET A 10 16.44 -8.82 2.86
N PHE A 11 17.63 -9.02 3.43
CA PHE A 11 18.89 -8.99 2.69
C PHE A 11 19.00 -10.16 1.70
N GLU A 12 18.57 -11.36 2.10
CA GLU A 12 18.50 -12.52 1.24
C GLU A 12 17.48 -12.36 0.12
N ALA A 13 16.28 -11.83 0.42
CA ALA A 13 15.27 -11.50 -0.58
C ALA A 13 15.78 -10.49 -1.61
N MET A 14 16.46 -9.43 -1.16
CA MET A 14 17.12 -8.47 -2.04
C MET A 14 18.19 -9.11 -2.94
N LYS A 15 18.92 -10.11 -2.45
CA LYS A 15 19.90 -10.87 -3.25
C LYS A 15 19.24 -11.82 -4.23
N ALA A 16 18.09 -12.38 -3.87
CA ALA A 16 17.29 -13.27 -4.72
C ALA A 16 16.47 -12.52 -5.79
N ASN A 17 16.49 -11.19 -5.80
CA ASN A 17 15.59 -10.32 -6.56
C ASN A 17 14.10 -10.52 -6.20
N ASP A 18 13.83 -11.05 -5.01
CA ASP A 18 12.49 -11.09 -4.44
C ASP A 18 12.17 -9.73 -3.81
N PHE A 19 11.80 -8.79 -4.67
CA PHE A 19 11.54 -7.41 -4.28
C PHE A 19 10.24 -7.24 -3.46
N GLU A 20 9.29 -8.17 -3.61
CA GLU A 20 8.04 -8.19 -2.85
C GLU A 20 8.30 -8.52 -1.39
N THR A 21 8.93 -9.67 -1.14
CA THR A 21 9.33 -10.08 0.21
C THR A 21 10.27 -9.07 0.85
N ALA A 22 11.25 -8.55 0.08
CA ALA A 22 12.16 -7.52 0.58
C ALA A 22 11.42 -6.23 1.00
N ARG A 23 10.40 -5.81 0.24
CA ARG A 23 9.60 -4.63 0.59
C ARG A 23 8.75 -4.86 1.82
N GLU A 24 8.07 -6.01 1.90
CA GLU A 24 7.23 -6.37 3.03
C GLU A 24 8.04 -6.35 4.33
N LEU A 25 9.20 -7.02 4.34
CA LEU A 25 10.09 -7.04 5.50
C LEU A 25 10.64 -5.66 5.83
N ALA A 26 10.96 -4.84 4.84
CA ALA A 26 11.40 -3.46 5.06
C ALA A 26 10.30 -2.58 5.72
N LEU A 27 9.04 -2.75 5.30
CA LEU A 27 7.89 -2.07 5.92
C LEU A 27 7.61 -2.59 7.33
N ALA A 28 7.70 -3.90 7.53
CA ALA A 28 7.53 -4.53 8.83
C ALA A 28 8.58 -4.02 9.83
N LEU A 29 9.86 -3.95 9.42
CA LEU A 29 10.95 -3.39 10.22
C LEU A 29 10.73 -1.89 10.52
N LYS A 30 10.33 -1.09 9.53
CA LYS A 30 10.01 0.33 9.72
C LYS A 30 8.89 0.52 10.75
N ASN A 31 7.81 -0.26 10.64
CA ASN A 31 6.68 -0.21 11.57
C ASN A 31 7.07 -0.70 12.97
N TRP A 32 7.93 -1.70 13.06
CA TRP A 32 8.48 -2.19 14.33
C TRP A 32 9.28 -1.09 15.05
N PHE A 33 10.17 -0.40 14.34
CA PHE A 33 10.93 0.72 14.91
C PHE A 33 10.03 1.90 15.31
N ALA A 34 8.99 2.19 14.53
CA ALA A 34 8.00 3.21 14.88
C ALA A 34 7.24 2.91 16.19
N LYS A 35 7.10 1.63 16.55
CA LYS A 35 6.50 1.19 17.82
C LYS A 35 7.49 1.14 18.99
N GLY A 36 8.73 1.61 18.81
CA GLY A 36 9.78 1.56 19.83
C GLY A 36 10.52 0.22 19.90
N GLY A 37 10.44 -0.60 18.85
CA GLY A 37 11.15 -1.87 18.75
C GLY A 37 12.68 -1.73 18.68
N PHE A 38 13.39 -2.78 19.08
CA PHE A 38 14.85 -2.81 19.09
C PHE A 38 15.45 -2.90 17.68
N TYR A 39 16.60 -2.25 17.50
CA TYR A 39 17.40 -2.32 16.28
C TYR A 39 18.25 -3.61 16.26
N PRO A 40 18.58 -4.14 15.06
CA PRO A 40 19.51 -5.25 14.95
C PRO A 40 20.88 -4.88 15.55
N TYR A 41 21.54 -5.82 16.22
CA TYR A 41 22.70 -5.55 17.10
C TYR A 41 23.90 -4.89 16.42
N GLN A 42 23.97 -4.93 15.09
CA GLN A 42 25.08 -4.40 14.30
C GLN A 42 24.83 -3.00 13.71
N PHE A 43 23.64 -2.44 13.89
CA PHE A 43 23.25 -1.20 13.22
C PHE A 43 22.87 -0.09 14.20
N THR A 44 23.34 1.12 13.93
CA THR A 44 22.79 2.31 14.57
C THR A 44 21.39 2.59 14.00
N PRO A 45 20.51 3.28 14.76
CA PRO A 45 19.20 3.68 14.27
C PRO A 45 19.25 4.42 12.93
N GLU A 46 20.18 5.37 12.81
CA GLU A 46 20.35 6.18 11.60
C GLU A 46 20.75 5.32 10.38
N ALA A 47 21.71 4.41 10.56
CA ALA A 47 22.16 3.53 9.48
C ALA A 47 21.04 2.59 9.02
N MET A 48 20.26 2.06 9.98
CA MET A 48 19.14 1.19 9.67
C MET A 48 18.03 1.94 8.93
N HIS A 49 17.69 3.17 9.35
CA HIS A 49 16.68 4.00 8.67
C HIS A 49 17.10 4.36 7.25
N ALA A 50 18.37 4.73 7.04
CA ALA A 50 18.91 5.02 5.73
C ALA A 50 18.89 3.77 4.81
N TYR A 51 19.21 2.60 5.36
CA TYR A 51 19.17 1.34 4.62
C TYR A 51 17.73 0.97 4.22
N LEU A 52 16.78 1.05 5.15
CA LEU A 52 15.36 0.82 4.86
C LEU A 52 14.84 1.79 3.79
N ALA A 53 15.20 3.07 3.85
CA ALA A 53 14.81 4.05 2.83
C ALA A 53 15.35 3.67 1.44
N SER A 54 16.59 3.17 1.37
CA SER A 54 17.21 2.68 0.13
C SER A 54 16.52 1.42 -0.41
N VAL A 55 16.16 0.47 0.46
CA VAL A 55 15.41 -0.73 0.07
C VAL A 55 14.03 -0.35 -0.44
N LEU A 56 13.25 0.43 0.32
CA LEU A 56 11.90 0.86 -0.04
C LEU A 56 11.84 1.67 -1.33
N ARG A 57 12.89 2.44 -1.64
CA ARG A 57 13.02 3.15 -2.92
C ARG A 57 13.28 2.21 -4.09
N ARG A 58 14.13 1.19 -3.90
CA ARG A 58 14.48 0.22 -4.95
C ARG A 58 13.37 -0.79 -5.22
N THR A 59 12.55 -1.08 -4.21
CA THR A 59 11.39 -1.97 -4.32
C THR A 59 10.08 -1.19 -4.51
N ALA A 60 10.14 0.09 -4.89
CA ALA A 60 8.95 0.85 -5.24
C ALA A 60 8.26 0.20 -6.45
N GLY A 61 6.96 -0.09 -6.34
CA GLY A 61 6.20 -0.81 -7.36
C GLY A 61 6.24 -2.34 -7.24
N HIS A 62 7.05 -2.89 -6.34
CA HIS A 62 7.09 -4.32 -6.00
C HIS A 62 6.46 -4.58 -4.63
N GLY A 63 5.32 -3.94 -4.35
CA GLY A 63 4.53 -4.23 -3.15
C GLY A 63 3.21 -4.85 -3.56
N PRO A 64 2.39 -5.32 -2.59
CA PRO A 64 1.01 -5.64 -2.88
C PRO A 64 0.40 -4.45 -3.61
N GLU A 65 -0.24 -4.73 -4.75
CA GLU A 65 -0.96 -3.71 -5.50
C GLU A 65 -1.88 -2.96 -4.52
N PRO A 66 -1.93 -1.62 -4.58
CA PRO A 66 -2.74 -0.88 -3.64
C PRO A 66 -4.18 -1.41 -3.74
N PRO A 67 -4.85 -1.66 -2.60
CA PRO A 67 -6.18 -2.22 -2.62
C PRO A 67 -7.08 -1.35 -3.48
N PHE A 68 -7.99 -1.99 -4.22
CA PHE A 68 -8.98 -1.27 -4.98
C PHE A 68 -9.75 -0.38 -4.02
N SER A 69 -9.77 0.92 -4.33
CA SER A 69 -10.47 1.93 -3.55
C SER A 69 -11.19 2.82 -4.54
N LEU A 70 -12.50 2.95 -4.35
CA LEU A 70 -13.40 3.69 -5.21
C LEU A 70 -14.04 4.83 -4.42
N VAL A 71 -14.14 5.99 -5.04
CA VAL A 71 -14.86 7.13 -4.46
C VAL A 71 -15.87 7.70 -5.45
N CYS A 72 -17.02 8.15 -4.95
CA CYS A 72 -18.00 8.86 -5.76
C CYS A 72 -17.55 10.29 -6.02
N ARG A 73 -17.65 10.74 -7.28
CA ARG A 73 -17.35 12.11 -7.71
C ARG A 73 -18.15 13.19 -6.97
N HIS A 74 -19.34 12.86 -6.44
CA HIS A 74 -20.27 13.83 -5.86
C HIS A 74 -20.45 13.71 -4.34
N CYS A 75 -20.49 12.49 -3.80
CA CYS A 75 -20.86 12.27 -2.40
C CYS A 75 -19.80 11.55 -1.56
N ASP A 76 -18.61 11.30 -2.12
CA ASP A 76 -17.50 10.60 -1.43
C ASP A 76 -17.85 9.17 -0.96
N ALA A 77 -18.99 8.61 -1.39
CA ALA A 77 -19.34 7.21 -1.15
C ALA A 77 -18.32 6.27 -1.81
N GLY A 78 -18.35 4.97 -1.47
CA GLY A 78 -17.49 3.96 -2.12
C GLY A 78 -16.37 3.38 -1.25
N GLY A 79 -16.22 3.89 -0.02
CA GLY A 79 -15.24 3.34 0.95
C GLY A 79 -15.50 1.90 1.38
N GLU A 80 -16.69 1.35 1.10
CA GLU A 80 -17.06 -0.05 1.33
C GLU A 80 -16.86 -0.97 0.12
N ILE A 81 -16.42 -0.41 -1.02
CA ILE A 81 -16.21 -1.15 -2.25
C ILE A 81 -14.77 -1.63 -2.33
N GLU A 82 -14.57 -2.95 -2.30
CA GLU A 82 -13.25 -3.57 -2.29
C GLU A 82 -12.81 -4.09 -3.67
N THR A 83 -13.70 -4.11 -4.67
CA THR A 83 -13.43 -4.60 -6.04
C THR A 83 -14.25 -3.87 -7.11
N GLU A 84 -13.75 -3.86 -8.36
CA GLU A 84 -14.50 -3.32 -9.51
C GLU A 84 -15.79 -4.10 -9.79
N GLU A 85 -15.76 -5.43 -9.63
CA GLU A 85 -16.94 -6.29 -9.82
C GLU A 85 -18.06 -5.96 -8.81
N GLN A 86 -17.70 -5.70 -7.55
CA GLN A 86 -18.65 -5.22 -6.54
C GLN A 86 -19.23 -3.87 -6.94
N ALA A 87 -18.40 -2.92 -7.40
CA ALA A 87 -18.88 -1.61 -7.86
C ALA A 87 -19.93 -1.76 -8.96
N ILE A 88 -19.65 -2.57 -9.99
CA ILE A 88 -20.57 -2.82 -11.10
C ILE A 88 -21.85 -3.51 -10.60
N GLY A 89 -21.74 -4.48 -9.69
CA GLY A 89 -22.87 -5.18 -9.09
C GLY A 89 -23.78 -4.27 -8.26
N GLU A 90 -23.21 -3.26 -7.61
CA GLU A 90 -23.92 -2.21 -6.86
C GLU A 90 -24.47 -1.09 -7.75
N GLY A 91 -24.23 -1.14 -9.06
CA GLY A 91 -24.79 -0.18 -10.02
C GLY A 91 -23.96 1.08 -10.23
N TRP A 92 -22.68 1.06 -9.84
CA TRP A 92 -21.75 2.14 -10.14
C TRP A 92 -21.48 2.25 -11.65
N SER A 93 -21.27 3.48 -12.12
CA SER A 93 -20.96 3.76 -13.52
C SER A 93 -19.85 4.81 -13.66
N GLU A 94 -19.28 4.92 -14.86
CA GLU A 94 -18.20 5.88 -15.16
C GLU A 94 -16.99 5.74 -14.22
N ILE A 95 -16.64 4.50 -13.86
CA ILE A 95 -15.48 4.21 -13.02
C ILE A 95 -14.21 4.44 -13.85
N GLU A 96 -13.41 5.41 -13.43
CA GLU A 96 -12.15 5.78 -14.07
C GLU A 96 -11.01 5.77 -13.04
N PRO A 97 -9.77 5.40 -13.45
CA PRO A 97 -8.63 5.44 -12.55
C PRO A 97 -8.28 6.88 -12.16
N ALA A 98 -8.15 7.12 -10.86
CA ALA A 98 -7.96 8.43 -10.26
C ALA A 98 -6.63 8.52 -9.48
N PHE A 99 -5.51 8.29 -10.17
CA PHE A 99 -4.16 8.31 -9.56
C PHE A 99 -3.75 9.64 -8.89
N ALA A 100 -4.50 10.71 -9.13
CA ALA A 100 -4.26 12.03 -8.53
C ALA A 100 -4.92 12.19 -7.15
N LEU A 101 -5.85 11.31 -6.77
CA LEU A 101 -6.57 11.40 -5.51
C LEU A 101 -5.82 10.67 -4.39
N PRO A 102 -5.52 11.33 -3.26
CA PRO A 102 -4.87 10.68 -2.13
C PRO A 102 -5.78 9.69 -1.40
N GLN A 103 -7.11 9.79 -1.56
CA GLN A 103 -8.09 8.99 -0.85
C GLN A 103 -8.56 7.72 -1.59
N ALA A 104 -8.39 7.64 -2.91
CA ALA A 104 -8.89 6.52 -3.71
C ALA A 104 -8.10 6.36 -5.01
N ASN A 105 -8.01 5.12 -5.50
CA ASN A 105 -7.35 4.78 -6.76
C ASN A 105 -8.30 4.89 -7.97
N PHE A 106 -9.61 4.84 -7.74
CA PHE A 106 -10.66 4.94 -8.75
C PHE A 106 -11.72 5.96 -8.33
N CYS A 107 -12.30 6.64 -9.31
CA CYS A 107 -13.38 7.59 -9.13
C CYS A 107 -14.53 7.19 -10.04
N GLY A 108 -15.77 7.19 -9.54
CA GLY A 108 -16.95 6.84 -10.32
C GLY A 108 -18.21 7.57 -9.86
N LEU A 109 -19.34 7.20 -10.45
CA LEU A 109 -20.67 7.66 -10.07
C LEU A 109 -21.39 6.57 -9.28
N CYS A 110 -21.83 6.88 -8.06
CA CYS A 110 -22.62 5.94 -7.26
C CYS A 110 -24.07 5.90 -7.75
N PRO A 111 -24.82 4.81 -7.47
CA PRO A 111 -26.21 4.69 -7.91
C PRO A 111 -27.12 5.82 -7.43
N ASP A 112 -26.89 6.35 -6.22
CA ASP A 112 -27.69 7.42 -5.64
C ASP A 112 -27.52 8.74 -6.40
N CYS A 113 -26.26 9.15 -6.64
CA CYS A 113 -25.96 10.35 -7.42
C CYS A 113 -26.36 10.20 -8.90
N LYS A 114 -26.24 8.99 -9.44
CA LYS A 114 -26.72 8.68 -10.80
C LYS A 114 -28.21 8.96 -10.96
N THR A 115 -29.02 8.56 -9.97
CA THR A 115 -30.47 8.81 -10.00
C THR A 115 -30.86 10.27 -9.77
N LEU A 116 -29.93 11.11 -9.31
CA LEU A 116 -30.15 12.54 -9.12
C LEU A 116 -29.82 13.37 -10.37
N GLU A 117 -29.07 12.80 -11.33
CA GLU A 117 -28.73 13.45 -12.60
C GLU A 117 -29.66 13.08 -13.77
N ASP A 118 -30.54 12.08 -13.58
CA ASP A 118 -31.61 11.68 -14.54
C ASP A 118 -32.94 12.40 -14.26
#